data_AF-A0A9P0TAI3-F1
#
_entry.id   AF-A0A9P0TAI3-F1
#
_cell.length_a   1.000
_cell.length_b   1.000
_cell.length_c   1.000
_cell.angle_alpha   90.00
_cell.angle_beta   90.00
_cell.angle_gamma   90.00
#
_symmetry.space_group_name_H-M   'P 1'
#
loop_
_entity.id
_entity.type
_entity.pdbx_description
1 polymer ?
#
loop_
_entity_poly.entity_id
_entity_poly.type
_entity_poly.pdbx_seq_one_letter_code
_entity_poly.pdbx_strand_id
1 'polypeptide(L)'
;CCETIIDKLCTKYRAIPNDVDPNDVDHLNITWAYVAQDFGDKSYNKFHGYRELTSFFSWLDYCDTLMKECHPTIAAHLARTFRSNFLEGVESWLLPASNNSSFVHQAALTTALLAKCLRVIDSTDLINEFSNWLVGDGEVSEWPLLLALINNCLTEDYDLTLETLRFFETIIERGTEHSMDRIVVSRVISRGYYSPVVSTTVDTDERDRLNDLSFGRERDRNREAMKQLEHEDAINEQISDILSHEGLDNKEQGENMENIHRVINSFLLVLPRALLSDPVGADYEHYIHDAQRHYQLWLDITASFHWPSEPNWMENTASSTHSYDSRPEADFHFSAFDTLHTDTRKLLSKELTDEDQSKAPSTDKDVKDDVKSDTSDTTDKRILSQTIEDEFDEGPFFKMIFKLLSRMPDQPYQVNLHLTSIISKLALLPHPNLHEFLLNPNLPTSKNTRTLFKTLQDIARRLTLEIPRMKNYKKIIENTRQQLMSEDPSYDISGDHNQLVESLIVLEEFCKELAAIAFVKYQHIIHMHR
;
A
#
# COMPACT_ATOMS: atom_id res chain seq x y z
N CYS A 1 30.07 3.65 -28.87
CA CYS A 1 30.45 4.46 -27.69
C CYS A 1 29.53 4.18 -26.52
N CYS A 2 28.22 4.45 -26.61
CA CYS A 2 27.26 4.17 -25.53
C CYS A 2 27.30 2.69 -25.10
N GLU A 3 27.21 1.77 -26.04
CA GLU A 3 27.42 0.32 -25.86
C GLU A 3 28.67 0.03 -25.01
N THR A 4 29.83 0.55 -25.41
CA THR A 4 31.11 0.32 -24.71
C THR A 4 31.14 0.83 -23.26
N ILE A 5 30.38 1.89 -22.95
CA ILE A 5 30.26 2.44 -21.59
C ILE A 5 29.40 1.53 -20.73
N ILE A 6 28.28 1.05 -21.26
CA ILE A 6 27.36 0.12 -20.57
C ILE A 6 27.95 -1.28 -20.47
N ASP A 7 28.62 -1.80 -21.50
CA ASP A 7 29.31 -3.09 -21.45
C ASP A 7 30.33 -3.13 -20.31
N LYS A 8 31.05 -2.01 -20.09
CA LYS A 8 31.98 -1.86 -18.96
C LYS A 8 31.26 -1.78 -17.60
N LEU A 9 30.05 -1.23 -17.53
CA LEU A 9 29.19 -1.31 -16.34
C LEU A 9 28.80 -2.78 -16.08
N CYS A 10 28.34 -3.50 -17.11
CA CYS A 10 27.96 -4.90 -17.00
C CYS A 10 29.16 -5.81 -16.67
N THR A 11 30.38 -5.49 -17.12
CA THR A 11 31.61 -6.18 -16.69
C THR A 11 31.90 -5.94 -15.21
N LYS A 12 31.67 -4.72 -14.69
CA LYS A 12 31.84 -4.41 -13.26
C LYS A 12 30.78 -5.11 -12.40
N TYR A 13 29.52 -5.14 -12.85
CA TYR A 13 28.44 -5.88 -12.20
C TYR A 13 28.77 -7.37 -12.08
N ARG A 14 29.19 -8.02 -13.17
CA ARG A 14 29.60 -9.44 -13.19
C ARG A 14 30.89 -9.74 -12.40
N ALA A 15 31.57 -8.72 -11.87
CA ALA A 15 32.71 -8.89 -10.98
C ALA A 15 32.33 -8.83 -9.50
N ILE A 16 31.10 -8.45 -9.16
CA ILE A 16 30.57 -8.50 -7.79
C ILE A 16 30.45 -9.98 -7.38
N PRO A 17 31.00 -10.39 -6.21
CA PRO A 17 30.83 -11.75 -5.72
C PRO A 17 29.37 -12.08 -5.38
N ASN A 18 28.98 -13.35 -5.56
CA ASN A 18 27.60 -13.81 -5.32
C ASN A 18 27.28 -14.04 -3.83
N ASP A 19 28.28 -13.90 -2.95
CA ASP A 19 28.26 -14.09 -1.50
C ASP A 19 28.43 -12.75 -0.74
N VAL A 20 28.08 -11.64 -1.39
CA VAL A 20 27.97 -10.31 -0.78
C VAL A 20 26.66 -10.23 0.01
N ASP A 21 26.71 -9.75 1.24
CA ASP A 21 25.50 -9.50 2.05
C ASP A 21 24.67 -8.36 1.43
N PRO A 22 23.36 -8.55 1.18
CA PRO A 22 22.47 -7.46 0.74
C PRO A 22 22.52 -6.20 1.63
N ASN A 23 22.69 -6.34 2.95
CA ASN A 23 22.75 -5.21 3.87
C ASN A 23 24.05 -4.39 3.70
N ASP A 24 25.17 -5.04 3.35
CA ASP A 24 26.42 -4.36 3.03
C ASP A 24 26.29 -3.45 1.79
N VAL A 25 25.40 -3.79 0.84
CA VAL A 25 25.06 -2.95 -0.32
C VAL A 25 24.32 -1.70 0.10
N ASP A 26 23.40 -1.81 1.07
CA ASP A 26 22.58 -0.70 1.53
C ASP A 26 23.38 0.34 2.32
N HIS A 27 24.21 -0.11 3.27
CA HIS A 27 25.08 0.76 4.07
C HIS A 27 26.26 1.38 3.30
N LEU A 28 26.46 1.01 2.02
CA LEU A 28 27.55 1.48 1.20
C LEU A 28 27.34 2.94 0.75
N ASN A 29 28.01 3.88 1.43
CA ASN A 29 28.03 5.30 1.07
C ASN A 29 29.02 5.54 -0.08
N ILE A 30 28.52 5.96 -1.25
CA ILE A 30 29.33 6.22 -2.45
C ILE A 30 29.02 7.58 -3.03
N THR A 31 30.11 8.32 -3.28
CA THR A 31 30.19 9.40 -4.27
C THR A 31 31.55 9.26 -4.95
N TRP A 32 31.67 9.66 -6.22
CA TRP A 32 32.92 9.61 -6.99
C TRP A 32 34.15 10.17 -6.25
N ALA A 33 33.97 11.15 -5.35
CA ALA A 33 35.03 11.80 -4.60
C ALA A 33 35.71 10.91 -3.54
N TYR A 34 34.96 10.01 -2.89
CA TYR A 34 35.51 9.14 -1.83
C TYR A 34 36.31 7.97 -2.40
N VAL A 35 35.89 7.47 -3.57
CA VAL A 35 36.47 6.29 -4.22
C VAL A 35 37.95 6.46 -4.56
N ALA A 36 38.41 7.70 -4.75
CA ALA A 36 39.82 8.01 -5.00
C ALA A 36 40.75 7.83 -3.78
N GLN A 37 40.22 7.84 -2.55
CA GLN A 37 41.02 7.70 -1.33
C GLN A 37 41.20 6.22 -0.94
N ASP A 38 40.12 5.43 -0.98
CA ASP A 38 40.12 4.04 -0.49
C ASP A 38 40.73 3.02 -1.49
N PHE A 39 40.80 3.33 -2.79
CA PHE A 39 41.16 2.34 -3.81
C PHE A 39 42.58 1.76 -3.73
N GLY A 40 43.48 2.45 -3.00
CA GLY A 40 44.91 2.15 -2.94
C GLY A 40 45.37 1.26 -1.79
N ASP A 41 44.60 1.17 -0.69
CA ASP A 41 45.04 0.50 0.53
C ASP A 41 44.18 -0.75 0.84
N LYS A 42 44.83 -1.92 0.83
CA LYS A 42 44.18 -3.22 1.07
C LYS A 42 43.66 -3.40 2.50
N SER A 43 44.02 -2.52 3.43
CA SER A 43 43.51 -2.54 4.81
C SER A 43 42.07 -2.03 4.95
N TYR A 44 41.51 -1.36 3.93
CA TYR A 44 40.16 -0.78 3.93
C TYR A 44 39.07 -1.69 3.33
N ASN A 45 39.31 -2.99 3.19
CA ASN A 45 38.25 -3.95 2.85
C ASN A 45 37.30 -4.10 4.05
N LYS A 46 36.28 -3.25 4.13
CA LYS A 46 35.29 -3.25 5.23
C LYS A 46 34.51 -4.56 5.32
N PHE A 47 34.20 -5.14 4.17
CA PHE A 47 33.45 -6.39 4.02
C PHE A 47 33.81 -7.09 2.68
N HIS A 48 33.24 -8.26 2.41
CA HIS A 48 33.53 -9.04 1.20
C HIS A 48 32.91 -8.41 -0.06
N GLY A 49 33.67 -8.28 -1.15
CA GLY A 49 33.19 -7.62 -2.38
C GLY A 49 33.11 -6.08 -2.30
N TYR A 50 33.55 -5.44 -1.20
CA TYR A 50 33.54 -3.98 -1.04
C TYR A 50 34.15 -3.20 -2.22
N ARG A 51 35.28 -3.68 -2.76
CA ARG A 51 36.00 -3.01 -3.85
C ARG A 51 35.26 -3.17 -5.18
N GLU A 52 34.63 -4.31 -5.39
CA GLU A 52 33.87 -4.69 -6.56
C GLU A 52 32.56 -3.87 -6.63
N LEU A 53 31.82 -3.78 -5.51
CA LEU A 53 30.67 -2.87 -5.36
C LEU A 53 31.06 -1.41 -5.59
N THR A 54 32.11 -0.93 -4.92
CA THR A 54 32.59 0.45 -5.08
C THR A 54 33.03 0.74 -6.52
N SER A 55 33.65 -0.23 -7.18
CA SER A 55 34.01 -0.17 -8.61
C SER A 55 32.76 -0.11 -9.51
N PHE A 56 31.70 -0.86 -9.20
CA PHE A 56 30.45 -0.85 -9.94
C PHE A 56 29.71 0.50 -9.79
N PHE A 57 29.36 0.89 -8.57
CA PHE A 57 28.60 2.12 -8.30
C PHE A 57 29.33 3.40 -8.69
N SER A 58 30.67 3.47 -8.57
CA SER A 58 31.43 4.62 -9.11
C SER A 58 31.37 4.74 -10.63
N TRP A 59 31.16 3.63 -11.34
CA TRP A 59 30.93 3.66 -12.78
C TRP A 59 29.47 3.95 -13.14
N LEU A 60 28.52 3.58 -12.26
CA LEU A 60 27.13 3.99 -12.38
C LEU A 60 26.97 5.52 -12.19
N ASP A 61 27.59 6.09 -11.15
CA ASP A 61 27.66 7.55 -10.87
C ASP A 61 28.30 8.31 -12.05
N TYR A 62 29.35 7.74 -12.66
CA TYR A 62 29.91 8.27 -13.91
C TYR A 62 28.91 8.23 -15.08
N CYS A 63 28.15 7.14 -15.26
CA CYS A 63 27.12 7.04 -16.29
C CYS A 63 25.98 8.04 -16.06
N ASP A 64 25.52 8.18 -14.82
CA ASP A 64 24.47 9.12 -14.41
C ASP A 64 24.89 10.58 -14.64
N THR A 65 26.08 10.94 -14.18
CA THR A 65 26.68 12.26 -14.43
C THR A 65 26.87 12.52 -15.92
N LEU A 66 27.33 11.53 -16.70
CA LEU A 66 27.49 11.68 -18.15
C LEU A 66 26.15 11.93 -18.86
N MET A 67 25.05 11.32 -18.42
CA MET A 67 23.74 11.59 -19.02
C MET A 67 23.28 13.02 -18.74
N LYS A 68 23.45 13.52 -17.52
CA LYS A 68 23.09 14.89 -17.12
C LYS A 68 23.87 15.97 -17.91
N GLU A 69 25.13 15.70 -18.26
CA GLU A 69 26.02 16.67 -18.93
C GLU A 69 26.08 16.54 -20.47
N CYS A 70 25.60 15.46 -21.07
CA CYS A 70 25.70 15.23 -22.52
C CYS A 70 24.49 15.74 -23.32
N HIS A 71 24.59 15.77 -24.64
CA HIS A 71 23.47 16.16 -25.50
C HIS A 71 22.28 15.20 -25.32
N PRO A 72 21.02 15.66 -25.21
CA PRO A 72 19.87 14.81 -24.85
C PRO A 72 19.69 13.56 -25.74
N THR A 73 20.00 13.64 -27.04
CA THR A 73 19.96 12.46 -27.93
C THR A 73 20.98 11.37 -27.54
N ILE A 74 22.12 11.75 -26.97
CA ILE A 74 23.15 10.84 -26.46
C ILE A 74 22.69 10.26 -25.11
N ALA A 75 22.13 11.08 -24.23
CA ALA A 75 21.56 10.63 -22.94
C ALA A 75 20.48 9.57 -23.16
N ALA A 76 19.45 9.89 -23.96
CA ALA A 76 18.36 8.97 -24.30
C ALA A 76 18.85 7.68 -25.00
N HIS A 77 19.88 7.75 -25.84
CA HIS A 77 20.47 6.55 -26.43
C HIS A 77 21.22 5.71 -25.40
N LEU A 78 22.01 6.34 -24.52
CA LEU A 78 22.75 5.67 -23.45
C LEU A 78 21.80 5.01 -22.43
N ALA A 79 20.68 5.65 -22.10
CA ALA A 79 19.64 5.13 -21.21
C ALA A 79 18.95 3.88 -21.80
N ARG A 80 18.58 3.92 -23.10
CA ARG A 80 18.07 2.73 -23.80
C ARG A 80 19.07 1.58 -23.83
N THR A 81 20.35 1.87 -24.07
CA THR A 81 21.42 0.86 -24.01
C THR A 81 21.63 0.31 -22.59
N PHE A 82 21.47 1.15 -21.56
CA PHE A 82 21.49 0.71 -20.15
C PHE A 82 20.34 -0.28 -19.90
N ARG A 83 19.12 0.03 -20.33
CA ARG A 83 17.99 -0.90 -20.21
C ARG A 83 18.25 -2.24 -20.91
N SER A 84 18.62 -2.22 -22.19
CA SER A 84 18.79 -3.46 -22.98
C SER A 84 19.98 -4.32 -22.55
N ASN A 85 21.10 -3.71 -22.14
CA ASN A 85 22.33 -4.46 -21.87
C ASN A 85 22.56 -4.73 -20.37
N PHE A 86 21.94 -3.96 -19.48
CA PHE A 86 22.03 -4.12 -18.02
C PHE A 86 20.73 -4.63 -17.42
N LEU A 87 19.62 -3.88 -17.46
CA LEU A 87 18.38 -4.24 -16.76
C LEU A 87 17.77 -5.56 -17.26
N GLU A 88 17.54 -5.68 -18.58
CA GLU A 88 17.05 -6.93 -19.21
C GLU A 88 18.05 -8.09 -19.04
N GLY A 89 19.35 -7.79 -18.90
CA GLY A 89 20.40 -8.77 -18.61
C GLY A 89 20.40 -9.28 -17.17
N VAL A 90 19.79 -8.53 -16.25
CA VAL A 90 19.68 -8.86 -14.81
C VAL A 90 18.33 -9.52 -14.48
N GLU A 91 17.29 -9.24 -15.26
CA GLU A 91 15.92 -9.77 -15.13
C GLU A 91 15.85 -11.31 -14.95
N SER A 92 16.77 -12.06 -15.57
CA SER A 92 16.85 -13.52 -15.45
C SER A 92 17.10 -14.04 -14.02
N TRP A 93 17.59 -13.19 -13.12
CA TRP A 93 17.77 -13.50 -11.69
C TRP A 93 16.56 -13.14 -10.81
N LEU A 94 15.63 -12.34 -11.34
CA LEU A 94 14.42 -11.88 -10.62
C LEU A 94 13.19 -12.73 -10.94
N LEU A 95 13.14 -13.28 -12.16
CA LEU A 95 12.08 -14.19 -12.58
C LEU A 95 12.26 -15.58 -11.93
N PRO A 96 11.18 -16.36 -11.71
CA PRO A 96 11.25 -17.63 -10.99
C PRO A 96 12.01 -18.75 -11.74
N ALA A 97 13.34 -18.78 -11.65
CA ALA A 97 14.19 -19.76 -12.34
C ALA A 97 14.65 -20.91 -11.43
N SER A 98 13.72 -21.83 -11.14
CA SER A 98 13.90 -23.10 -10.40
C SER A 98 14.23 -22.99 -8.90
N ASN A 99 13.72 -23.95 -8.12
CA ASN A 99 13.70 -23.93 -6.65
C ASN A 99 15.06 -24.25 -5.99
N ASN A 100 16.15 -23.68 -6.47
CA ASN A 100 17.48 -23.84 -5.90
C ASN A 100 17.75 -22.74 -4.86
N SER A 101 18.16 -23.08 -3.64
CA SER A 101 18.44 -22.10 -2.57
C SER A 101 19.51 -21.06 -2.96
N SER A 102 20.52 -21.47 -3.75
CA SER A 102 21.53 -20.55 -4.28
C SER A 102 20.96 -19.50 -5.26
N PHE A 103 19.79 -19.72 -5.85
CA PHE A 103 19.12 -18.74 -6.70
C PHE A 103 18.40 -17.67 -5.87
N VAL A 104 17.86 -18.05 -4.71
CA VAL A 104 17.12 -17.13 -3.81
C VAL A 104 18.04 -16.05 -3.24
N HIS A 105 19.21 -16.42 -2.72
CA HIS A 105 20.22 -15.45 -2.26
C HIS A 105 20.72 -14.54 -3.40
N GLN A 106 20.94 -15.10 -4.60
CA GLN A 106 21.32 -14.32 -5.77
C GLN A 106 20.22 -13.32 -6.17
N ALA A 107 18.95 -13.71 -6.10
CA ALA A 107 17.81 -12.84 -6.35
C ALA A 107 17.72 -11.71 -5.31
N ALA A 108 17.93 -12.01 -4.02
CA ALA A 108 17.97 -11.01 -2.95
C ALA A 108 19.09 -9.98 -3.17
N LEU A 109 20.33 -10.42 -3.36
CA LEU A 109 21.48 -9.55 -3.67
C LEU A 109 21.25 -8.72 -4.93
N THR A 110 20.69 -9.32 -5.98
CA THR A 110 20.35 -8.63 -7.24
C THR A 110 19.31 -7.53 -6.99
N THR A 111 18.29 -7.81 -6.18
CA THR A 111 17.22 -6.87 -5.85
C THR A 111 17.74 -5.71 -4.99
N ALA A 112 18.60 -5.99 -4.01
CA ALA A 112 19.30 -4.99 -3.21
C ALA A 112 20.18 -4.06 -4.06
N LEU A 113 20.95 -4.63 -5.00
CA LEU A 113 21.76 -3.88 -5.96
C LEU A 113 20.91 -2.96 -6.83
N LEU A 114 19.75 -3.43 -7.32
CA LEU A 114 18.83 -2.63 -8.13
C LEU A 114 18.16 -1.51 -7.34
N ALA A 115 17.73 -1.77 -6.10
CA ALA A 115 17.23 -0.75 -5.18
C ALA A 115 18.30 0.33 -4.94
N LYS A 116 19.53 -0.07 -4.62
CA LYS A 116 20.65 0.86 -4.44
C LYS A 116 21.00 1.63 -5.72
N CYS A 117 20.90 1.01 -6.90
CA CYS A 117 21.06 1.72 -8.17
C CYS A 117 20.02 2.85 -8.31
N LEU A 118 18.74 2.54 -8.17
CA LEU A 118 17.65 3.51 -8.33
C LEU A 118 17.73 4.65 -7.30
N ARG A 119 18.22 4.38 -6.08
CA ARG A 119 18.37 5.39 -5.03
C ARG A 119 19.52 6.38 -5.25
N VAL A 120 20.55 5.98 -6.02
CA VAL A 120 21.77 6.79 -6.27
C VAL A 120 21.73 7.51 -7.62
N ILE A 121 20.86 7.09 -8.54
CA ILE A 121 20.66 7.70 -9.87
C ILE A 121 19.78 8.95 -9.78
N ASP A 122 20.24 10.09 -10.29
CA ASP A 122 19.45 11.33 -10.38
C ASP A 122 19.05 11.71 -11.82
N SER A 123 19.59 11.04 -12.84
CA SER A 123 19.26 11.29 -14.25
C SER A 123 17.83 10.85 -14.57
N THR A 124 17.01 11.80 -15.05
CA THR A 124 15.63 11.53 -15.47
C THR A 124 15.51 10.47 -16.55
N ASP A 125 16.46 10.41 -17.50
CA ASP A 125 16.46 9.38 -18.55
C ASP A 125 16.69 7.97 -17.98
N LEU A 126 17.54 7.82 -16.95
CA LEU A 126 17.73 6.53 -16.28
C LEU A 126 16.51 6.15 -15.45
N ILE A 127 15.98 7.08 -14.64
CA ILE A 127 14.79 6.83 -13.80
C ILE A 127 13.60 6.39 -14.66
N ASN A 128 13.40 7.05 -15.81
CA ASN A 128 12.36 6.70 -16.78
C ASN A 128 12.53 5.27 -17.32
N GLU A 129 13.71 4.92 -17.85
CA GLU A 129 13.93 3.57 -18.40
C GLU A 129 13.92 2.48 -17.31
N PHE A 130 14.34 2.79 -16.09
CA PHE A 130 14.29 1.88 -14.93
C PHE A 130 12.85 1.61 -14.49
N SER A 131 12.04 2.66 -14.37
CA SER A 131 10.61 2.58 -14.04
C SER A 131 9.82 1.83 -15.11
N ASN A 132 10.09 2.12 -16.39
CA ASN A 132 9.41 1.48 -17.51
C ASN A 132 9.82 0.01 -17.69
N TRP A 133 11.08 -0.36 -17.42
CA TRP A 133 11.49 -1.76 -17.38
C TRP A 133 10.77 -2.54 -16.26
N LEU A 134 10.68 -1.97 -15.06
CA LEU A 134 10.06 -2.60 -13.90
C LEU A 134 8.56 -2.87 -14.07
N VAL A 135 7.87 -2.03 -14.83
CA VAL A 135 6.40 -1.94 -14.89
C VAL A 135 5.80 -2.27 -16.27
N GLY A 136 6.65 -2.30 -17.30
CA GLY A 136 6.31 -2.52 -18.70
C GLY A 136 5.84 -1.25 -19.41
N ASP A 137 6.10 -1.13 -20.71
CA ASP A 137 5.58 -0.04 -21.54
C ASP A 137 4.18 -0.39 -22.10
N GLY A 138 3.15 0.41 -21.76
CA GLY A 138 1.84 0.39 -22.40
C GLY A 138 0.70 -0.31 -21.65
N GLU A 139 -0.49 -0.37 -22.27
CA GLU A 139 -1.78 -0.75 -21.65
C GLU A 139 -1.92 -2.23 -21.23
N VAL A 140 -0.87 -3.06 -21.34
CA VAL A 140 -0.97 -4.49 -21.03
C VAL A 140 -1.18 -4.70 -19.53
N SER A 141 -2.29 -5.33 -19.17
CA SER A 141 -2.58 -5.75 -17.79
C SER A 141 -1.58 -6.81 -17.33
N GLU A 142 -1.03 -6.60 -16.13
CA GLU A 142 -0.08 -7.46 -15.42
C GLU A 142 1.26 -7.71 -16.13
N TRP A 143 2.29 -6.98 -15.70
CA TRP A 143 3.65 -7.11 -16.21
C TRP A 143 4.41 -8.28 -15.52
N PRO A 144 5.06 -9.20 -16.26
CA PRO A 144 5.66 -10.40 -15.67
C PRO A 144 6.70 -10.15 -14.58
N LEU A 145 7.57 -9.14 -14.75
CA LEU A 145 8.59 -8.79 -13.76
C LEU A 145 7.97 -8.23 -12.48
N LEU A 146 6.97 -7.35 -12.61
CA LEU A 146 6.24 -6.80 -11.46
C LEU A 146 5.52 -7.93 -10.69
N LEU A 147 4.87 -8.86 -11.40
CA LEU A 147 4.28 -10.05 -10.79
C LEU A 147 5.32 -10.96 -10.13
N ALA A 148 6.51 -11.15 -10.72
CA ALA A 148 7.57 -11.97 -10.14
C ALA A 148 8.06 -11.39 -8.81
N LEU A 149 8.32 -10.08 -8.76
CA LEU A 149 8.72 -9.38 -7.54
C LEU A 149 7.62 -9.41 -6.47
N ILE A 150 6.36 -9.21 -6.87
CA ILE A 150 5.20 -9.37 -5.98
C ILE A 150 5.13 -10.80 -5.38
N ASN A 151 5.45 -11.82 -6.17
CA ASN A 151 5.51 -13.21 -5.69
C ASN A 151 6.74 -13.48 -4.80
N ASN A 152 7.87 -12.83 -5.05
CA ASN A 152 9.08 -12.93 -4.21
C ASN A 152 8.80 -12.45 -2.78
N CYS A 153 8.06 -11.35 -2.63
CA CYS A 153 7.54 -10.88 -1.33
C CYS A 153 6.57 -11.85 -0.63
N LEU A 154 6.04 -12.88 -1.31
CA LEU A 154 5.10 -13.84 -0.75
C LEU A 154 5.72 -15.22 -0.48
N THR A 155 7.05 -15.32 -0.56
CA THR A 155 7.81 -16.54 -0.25
C THR A 155 7.92 -16.80 1.26
N GLU A 156 8.59 -17.90 1.62
CA GLU A 156 8.99 -18.21 3.02
C GLU A 156 10.39 -17.67 3.35
N ASP A 157 11.10 -17.13 2.36
CA ASP A 157 12.43 -16.52 2.52
C ASP A 157 12.27 -15.04 2.86
N TYR A 158 12.53 -14.70 4.12
CA TYR A 158 12.33 -13.34 4.62
C TYR A 158 13.44 -12.38 4.16
N ASP A 159 14.61 -12.85 3.76
CA ASP A 159 15.69 -12.00 3.24
C ASP A 159 15.35 -11.53 1.82
N LEU A 160 14.91 -12.44 0.94
CA LEU A 160 14.39 -12.08 -0.38
C LEU A 160 13.13 -11.19 -0.26
N THR A 161 12.25 -11.48 0.70
CA THR A 161 11.05 -10.66 0.95
C THR A 161 11.44 -9.24 1.36
N LEU A 162 12.39 -9.09 2.29
CA LEU A 162 12.87 -7.80 2.80
C LEU A 162 13.51 -6.96 1.68
N GLU A 163 14.43 -7.53 0.91
CA GLU A 163 15.07 -6.81 -0.21
C GLU A 163 14.08 -6.42 -1.30
N THR A 164 13.08 -7.26 -1.57
CA THR A 164 12.04 -6.93 -2.55
C THR A 164 11.09 -5.84 -2.04
N LEU A 165 10.79 -5.80 -0.73
CA LEU A 165 10.08 -4.68 -0.11
C LEU A 165 10.90 -3.38 -0.16
N ARG A 166 12.20 -3.42 0.20
CA ARG A 166 13.14 -2.27 0.05
C ARG A 166 13.19 -1.75 -1.38
N PHE A 167 13.10 -2.63 -2.37
CA PHE A 167 13.03 -2.24 -3.78
C PHE A 167 11.69 -1.58 -4.14
N PHE A 168 10.56 -2.12 -3.67
CA PHE A 168 9.24 -1.48 -3.83
C PHE A 168 9.14 -0.11 -3.14
N GLU A 169 9.72 0.03 -1.96
CA GLU A 169 9.86 1.29 -1.24
C GLU A 169 10.68 2.32 -2.06
N THR A 170 11.79 1.86 -2.65
CA THR A 170 12.66 2.75 -3.45
C THR A 170 12.01 3.19 -4.77
N ILE A 171 11.25 2.34 -5.47
CA ILE A 171 10.48 2.79 -6.65
C ILE A 171 9.32 3.72 -6.27
N ILE A 172 8.70 3.54 -5.09
CA ILE A 172 7.69 4.47 -4.60
C ILE A 172 8.29 5.87 -4.40
N GLU A 173 9.48 5.97 -3.80
CA GLU A 173 10.17 7.25 -3.56
C GLU A 173 10.80 7.91 -4.79
N ARG A 174 11.33 7.12 -5.73
CA ARG A 174 12.19 7.60 -6.84
C ARG A 174 11.61 7.35 -8.23
N GLY A 175 10.49 6.65 -8.33
CA GLY A 175 9.86 6.28 -9.60
C GLY A 175 9.14 7.42 -10.31
N THR A 176 8.63 7.10 -11.49
CA THR A 176 7.83 8.02 -12.32
C THR A 176 6.34 7.94 -11.99
N GLU A 177 5.59 8.98 -12.38
CA GLU A 177 4.12 9.00 -12.38
C GLU A 177 3.52 7.71 -12.98
N HIS A 178 4.09 7.24 -14.10
CA HIS A 178 3.69 6.00 -14.75
C HIS A 178 3.91 4.75 -13.87
N SER A 179 5.04 4.64 -13.16
CA SER A 179 5.23 3.52 -12.23
C SER A 179 4.25 3.56 -11.05
N MET A 180 3.97 4.74 -10.51
CA MET A 180 3.02 4.92 -9.41
C MET A 180 1.58 4.59 -9.84
N ASP A 181 1.19 4.98 -11.06
CA ASP A 181 -0.10 4.63 -11.63
C ASP A 181 -0.28 3.11 -11.73
N ARG A 182 0.70 2.44 -12.33
CA ARG A 182 0.61 1.01 -12.64
C ARG A 182 0.73 0.10 -11.42
N ILE A 183 1.51 0.49 -10.41
CA ILE A 183 1.65 -0.27 -9.16
C ILE A 183 0.43 -0.03 -8.25
N VAL A 184 -0.11 1.20 -8.22
CA VAL A 184 -1.11 1.64 -7.23
C VAL A 184 -2.33 2.31 -7.83
N VAL A 185 -2.18 3.45 -8.53
CA VAL A 185 -3.31 4.36 -8.78
C VAL A 185 -4.34 3.80 -9.76
N SER A 186 -3.92 3.14 -10.84
CA SER A 186 -4.77 2.52 -11.88
C SER A 186 -5.83 1.55 -11.33
N ARG A 187 -5.58 0.93 -10.16
CA ARG A 187 -6.53 0.04 -9.48
C ARG A 187 -7.55 0.80 -8.62
N VAL A 188 -7.16 1.96 -8.11
CA VAL A 188 -7.93 2.75 -7.13
C VAL A 188 -8.70 3.89 -7.81
N ILE A 189 -8.23 4.41 -8.95
CA ILE A 189 -8.82 5.53 -9.71
C ILE A 189 -10.21 5.23 -10.30
N SER A 190 -10.50 3.95 -10.56
CA SER A 190 -11.84 3.49 -10.99
C SER A 190 -12.89 3.60 -9.88
N ARG A 191 -12.45 3.75 -8.63
CA ARG A 191 -13.27 3.77 -7.41
C ARG A 191 -14.19 2.54 -7.24
N GLY A 192 -13.88 1.42 -7.93
CA GLY A 192 -14.69 0.20 -7.90
C GLY A 192 -14.85 -0.46 -6.53
N TYR A 193 -14.03 -0.08 -5.54
CA TYR A 193 -14.17 -0.48 -4.14
C TYR A 193 -15.42 0.10 -3.46
N TYR A 194 -15.91 1.26 -3.94
CA TYR A 194 -17.00 2.00 -3.31
C TYR A 194 -18.35 1.38 -3.67
N SER A 195 -19.19 1.08 -2.67
CA SER A 195 -20.56 0.63 -2.87
C SER A 195 -21.51 1.30 -1.88
N PRO A 196 -22.51 2.07 -2.34
CA PRO A 196 -23.47 2.72 -1.45
C PRO A 196 -24.44 1.74 -0.78
N VAL A 197 -24.45 0.46 -1.16
CA VAL A 197 -25.27 -0.58 -0.53
C VAL A 197 -24.55 -1.13 0.70
N VAL A 198 -24.53 -0.33 1.76
CA VAL A 198 -23.81 -0.63 3.00
C VAL A 198 -24.35 -1.91 3.66
N SER A 199 -23.47 -2.87 3.92
CA SER A 199 -23.74 -4.01 4.79
C SER A 199 -23.59 -3.59 6.27
N THR A 200 -24.50 -2.75 6.75
CA THR A 200 -24.45 -1.98 8.03
C THR A 200 -24.37 -2.78 9.35
N THR A 201 -24.20 -4.10 9.33
CA THR A 201 -24.51 -4.97 10.51
C THR A 201 -23.31 -5.69 11.11
N VAL A 202 -22.06 -5.29 10.83
CA VAL A 202 -20.86 -5.99 11.35
C VAL A 202 -19.79 -5.03 11.88
N ASP A 203 -19.39 -4.01 11.11
CA ASP A 203 -18.10 -3.32 11.33
C ASP A 203 -18.03 -2.48 12.63
N THR A 204 -19.12 -1.83 13.07
CA THR A 204 -19.14 -1.11 14.37
C THR A 204 -19.17 -2.07 15.56
N ASP A 205 -19.88 -3.20 15.39
CA ASP A 205 -20.10 -4.22 16.42
C ASP A 205 -18.78 -4.93 16.80
N GLU A 206 -17.83 -5.04 15.86
CA GLU A 206 -16.53 -5.68 16.11
C GLU A 206 -15.61 -4.87 17.04
N ARG A 207 -15.61 -3.53 17.01
CA ARG A 207 -14.82 -2.72 17.97
C ARG A 207 -15.31 -2.93 19.40
N ASP A 208 -16.62 -2.94 19.61
CA ASP A 208 -17.19 -3.20 20.93
C ASP A 208 -16.91 -4.64 21.39
N ARG A 209 -17.00 -5.62 20.47
CA ARG A 209 -16.61 -7.01 20.74
C ARG A 209 -15.13 -7.16 21.13
N LEU A 210 -14.22 -6.35 20.58
CA LEU A 210 -12.80 -6.34 20.99
C LEU A 210 -12.62 -5.85 22.43
N ASN A 211 -13.31 -4.78 22.79
CA ASN A 211 -13.30 -4.25 24.15
C ASN A 211 -13.94 -5.24 25.17
N ASP A 212 -14.89 -6.07 24.73
CA ASP A 212 -15.52 -7.13 25.55
C ASP A 212 -14.66 -8.40 25.74
N LEU A 213 -13.57 -8.58 24.99
CA LEU A 213 -12.72 -9.78 25.02
C LEU A 213 -11.66 -9.77 26.15
N SER A 214 -12.07 -9.64 27.42
CA SER A 214 -11.17 -9.79 28.59
C SER A 214 -11.61 -10.81 29.65
N PHE A 215 -10.61 -11.57 30.15
CA PHE A 215 -10.73 -12.74 31.03
C PHE A 215 -10.62 -12.37 32.52
N GLY A 216 -11.68 -11.77 33.09
CA GLY A 216 -11.73 -11.40 34.51
C GLY A 216 -13.00 -11.85 35.23
N ARG A 217 -12.97 -11.94 36.57
CA ARG A 217 -14.22 -11.94 37.35
C ARG A 217 -14.89 -10.58 37.15
N GLU A 218 -16.22 -10.55 37.14
CA GLU A 218 -17.04 -9.39 36.75
C GLU A 218 -16.66 -8.05 37.42
N ARG A 219 -16.10 -8.09 38.65
CA ARG A 219 -15.58 -6.92 39.35
C ARG A 219 -14.31 -6.32 38.72
N ASP A 220 -13.42 -7.15 38.17
CA ASP A 220 -12.20 -6.71 37.49
C ASP A 220 -12.55 -6.20 36.09
N ARG A 221 -13.51 -6.84 35.40
CA ARG A 221 -14.08 -6.36 34.12
C ARG A 221 -14.57 -4.92 34.22
N ASN A 222 -15.42 -4.62 35.21
CA ASN A 222 -15.93 -3.25 35.39
C ASN A 222 -14.82 -2.23 35.69
N ARG A 223 -13.69 -2.65 36.29
CA ARG A 223 -12.54 -1.79 36.54
C ARG A 223 -11.70 -1.55 35.28
N GLU A 224 -11.56 -2.54 34.41
CA GLU A 224 -10.87 -2.40 33.13
C GLU A 224 -11.72 -1.61 32.12
N ALA A 225 -13.05 -1.83 32.08
CA ALA A 225 -13.97 -1.07 31.24
C ALA A 225 -14.02 0.43 31.61
N MET A 226 -14.11 0.78 32.91
CA MET A 226 -14.01 2.18 33.34
C MET A 226 -12.68 2.82 32.91
N LYS A 227 -11.58 2.07 32.98
CA LYS A 227 -10.27 2.53 32.52
C LYS A 227 -10.17 2.66 31.00
N GLN A 228 -10.85 1.83 30.22
CA GLN A 228 -10.92 2.00 28.77
C GLN A 228 -11.66 3.30 28.47
N LEU A 229 -12.80 3.54 29.09
CA LEU A 229 -13.60 4.75 28.90
C LEU A 229 -12.85 6.03 29.31
N GLU A 230 -12.20 6.04 30.48
CA GLU A 230 -11.30 7.13 30.92
C GLU A 230 -10.16 7.43 29.91
N HIS A 231 -9.74 6.43 29.13
CA HIS A 231 -8.66 6.59 28.14
C HIS A 231 -9.17 7.08 26.79
N GLU A 232 -10.34 6.60 26.36
CA GLU A 232 -11.02 7.12 25.17
C GLU A 232 -11.43 8.59 25.39
N ASP A 233 -11.94 8.97 26.56
CA ASP A 233 -12.23 10.36 26.93
C ASP A 233 -10.97 11.24 26.88
N ALA A 234 -9.84 10.77 27.41
CA ALA A 234 -8.59 11.54 27.41
C ALA A 234 -8.01 11.73 25.99
N ILE A 235 -8.12 10.73 25.12
CA ILE A 235 -7.74 10.84 23.69
C ILE A 235 -8.67 11.84 22.98
N ASN A 236 -9.98 11.75 23.22
CA ASN A 236 -10.96 12.66 22.63
C ASN A 236 -10.70 14.13 23.00
N GLU A 237 -10.39 14.39 24.27
CA GLU A 237 -10.00 15.71 24.78
C GLU A 237 -8.72 16.22 24.11
N GLN A 238 -7.64 15.41 24.10
CA GLN A 238 -6.38 15.80 23.46
C GLN A 238 -6.52 16.09 21.96
N ILE A 239 -7.23 15.24 21.21
CA ILE A 239 -7.47 15.48 19.78
C ILE A 239 -8.29 16.77 19.58
N SER A 240 -9.30 17.02 20.43
CA SER A 240 -10.10 18.26 20.37
C SER A 240 -9.24 19.50 20.65
N ASP A 241 -8.32 19.43 21.61
CA ASP A 241 -7.40 20.53 21.93
C ASP A 241 -6.47 20.82 20.75
N ILE A 242 -5.86 19.80 20.15
CA ILE A 242 -5.00 19.92 18.95
C ILE A 242 -5.77 20.56 17.79
N LEU A 243 -6.98 20.06 17.49
CA LEU A 243 -7.85 20.61 16.43
C LEU A 243 -8.26 22.07 16.68
N SER A 244 -8.45 22.45 17.95
CA SER A 244 -8.79 23.83 18.33
C SER A 244 -7.60 24.78 18.20
N HIS A 245 -6.40 24.34 18.56
CA HIS A 245 -5.20 25.18 18.57
C HIS A 245 -4.74 25.60 17.16
N GLU A 246 -5.07 24.82 16.13
CA GLU A 246 -4.73 25.14 14.74
C GLU A 246 -5.74 26.05 14.01
N GLY A 247 -6.77 26.55 14.71
CA GLY A 247 -7.65 27.60 14.18
C GLY A 247 -8.72 27.10 13.19
N LEU A 248 -9.37 26.00 13.55
CA LEU A 248 -10.48 25.37 12.81
C LEU A 248 -11.88 25.80 13.35
N ASP A 249 -11.98 27.01 13.90
CA ASP A 249 -13.15 27.56 14.62
C ASP A 249 -14.35 28.01 13.74
N ASN A 250 -14.39 27.63 12.46
CA ASN A 250 -15.46 28.04 11.55
C ASN A 250 -16.65 27.08 11.61
N LYS A 251 -17.85 27.62 11.90
CA LYS A 251 -19.09 26.84 12.12
C LYS A 251 -19.56 26.00 10.93
N GLU A 252 -19.11 26.28 9.72
CA GLU A 252 -19.39 25.49 8.52
C GLU A 252 -18.48 24.25 8.41
N GLN A 253 -17.46 24.12 9.27
CA GLN A 253 -16.53 22.99 9.29
C GLN A 253 -16.92 21.90 10.30
N GLY A 254 -18.03 22.05 11.03
CA GLY A 254 -18.43 21.15 12.13
C GLY A 254 -18.57 19.67 11.72
N GLU A 255 -19.30 19.36 10.65
CA GLU A 255 -19.44 17.96 10.20
C GLU A 255 -18.12 17.37 9.69
N ASN A 256 -17.30 18.18 9.02
CA ASN A 256 -15.98 17.76 8.55
C ASN A 256 -15.01 17.54 9.73
N MET A 257 -15.13 18.34 10.78
CA MET A 257 -14.39 18.22 12.03
C MET A 257 -14.76 16.91 12.76
N GLU A 258 -16.05 16.63 12.90
CA GLU A 258 -16.54 15.36 13.46
C GLU A 258 -16.08 14.16 12.63
N ASN A 259 -16.04 14.29 11.30
CA ASN A 259 -15.53 13.24 10.42
C ASN A 259 -14.03 12.98 10.62
N ILE A 260 -13.15 14.00 10.66
CA ILE A 260 -11.72 13.77 10.92
C ILE A 260 -11.46 13.24 12.33
N HIS A 261 -12.19 13.74 13.35
CA HIS A 261 -12.07 13.27 14.73
C HIS A 261 -12.42 11.77 14.83
N ARG A 262 -13.46 11.32 14.11
CA ARG A 262 -13.80 9.90 13.98
C ARG A 262 -12.75 9.10 13.22
N VAL A 263 -12.13 9.64 12.16
CA VAL A 263 -11.04 8.96 11.42
C VAL A 263 -9.81 8.76 12.31
N ILE A 264 -9.34 9.81 12.99
CA ILE A 264 -8.20 9.76 13.91
C ILE A 264 -8.47 8.73 15.03
N ASN A 265 -9.62 8.84 15.69
CA ASN A 265 -10.02 7.92 16.74
C ASN A 265 -10.13 6.46 16.28
N SER A 266 -10.65 6.23 15.08
CA SER A 266 -10.73 4.88 14.51
C SER A 266 -9.36 4.21 14.45
N PHE A 267 -8.28 4.95 14.10
CA PHE A 267 -6.91 4.44 14.11
C PHE A 267 -6.28 4.38 15.51
N LEU A 268 -6.36 5.44 16.31
CA LEU A 268 -5.74 5.48 17.64
C LEU A 268 -6.36 4.48 18.64
N LEU A 269 -7.61 4.08 18.43
CA LEU A 269 -8.37 3.16 19.28
C LEU A 269 -8.53 1.75 18.67
N VAL A 270 -7.68 1.39 17.69
CA VAL A 270 -7.62 0.01 17.13
C VAL A 270 -7.24 -1.02 18.19
N LEU A 271 -6.35 -0.65 19.12
CA LEU A 271 -5.86 -1.54 20.19
C LEU A 271 -6.45 -1.17 21.56
N PRO A 272 -6.85 -2.17 22.37
CA PRO A 272 -7.40 -1.91 23.71
C PRO A 272 -6.31 -1.49 24.70
N ARG A 273 -6.64 -0.59 25.64
CA ARG A 273 -5.74 -0.06 26.69
C ARG A 273 -5.02 -1.14 27.49
N ALA A 274 -5.60 -2.34 27.60
CA ALA A 274 -5.02 -3.45 28.35
C ALA A 274 -3.66 -3.94 27.80
N LEU A 275 -3.37 -3.69 26.52
CA LEU A 275 -2.13 -4.05 25.82
C LEU A 275 -1.16 -2.87 25.67
N LEU A 276 -1.67 -1.64 25.69
CA LEU A 276 -0.90 -0.42 25.51
C LEU A 276 0.07 -0.17 26.67
N SER A 277 1.29 0.26 26.33
CA SER A 277 2.37 0.61 27.26
C SER A 277 1.99 1.78 28.17
N ASP A 278 1.79 2.88 27.47
CA ASP A 278 1.47 4.21 27.97
C ASP A 278 0.08 4.64 27.45
N PRO A 279 -0.52 5.70 28.00
CA PRO A 279 -1.64 6.34 27.33
C PRO A 279 -1.20 6.86 25.96
N VAL A 280 -1.77 6.29 24.90
CA VAL A 280 -1.72 6.86 23.53
C VAL A 280 -2.05 8.35 23.64
N GLY A 281 -1.13 9.20 23.17
CA GLY A 281 -1.29 10.65 23.25
C GLY A 281 -0.02 11.40 23.64
N ALA A 282 0.78 10.89 24.60
CA ALA A 282 1.90 11.64 25.21
C ALA A 282 2.88 12.24 24.18
N ASP A 283 3.19 11.49 23.13
CA ASP A 283 4.12 11.91 22.06
C ASP A 283 3.41 12.11 20.70
N TYR A 284 2.08 12.17 20.65
CA TYR A 284 1.31 12.22 19.39
C TYR A 284 1.57 13.49 18.57
N GLU A 285 1.93 14.60 19.21
CA GLU A 285 2.35 15.84 18.56
C GLU A 285 3.62 15.67 17.71
N HIS A 286 4.54 14.78 18.10
CA HIS A 286 5.73 14.44 17.30
C HIS A 286 5.32 13.72 16.00
N TYR A 287 4.39 12.76 16.08
CA TYR A 287 3.84 12.08 14.90
C TYR A 287 3.19 13.06 13.92
N ILE A 288 2.48 14.08 14.41
CA ILE A 288 1.89 15.14 13.58
C ILE A 288 2.99 15.95 12.87
N HIS A 289 4.02 16.39 13.58
CA HIS A 289 5.12 17.16 12.97
C HIS A 289 5.94 16.36 11.96
N ASP A 290 6.22 15.08 12.22
CA ASP A 290 6.93 14.22 11.27
C ASP A 290 6.05 13.89 10.05
N ALA A 291 4.76 13.60 10.24
CA ALA A 291 3.81 13.46 9.13
C ALA A 291 3.71 14.75 8.29
N GLN A 292 3.74 15.94 8.92
CA GLN A 292 3.75 17.23 8.23
C GLN A 292 5.01 17.43 7.38
N ARG A 293 6.19 17.12 7.94
CA ARG A 293 7.47 17.16 7.19
C ARG A 293 7.44 16.19 6.00
N HIS A 294 7.03 14.95 6.23
CA HIS A 294 7.00 13.94 5.17
C HIS A 294 5.96 14.27 4.10
N TYR A 295 4.78 14.78 4.48
CA TYR A 295 3.76 15.17 3.51
C TYR A 295 4.21 16.35 2.63
N GLN A 296 4.88 17.36 3.21
CA GLN A 296 5.48 18.44 2.42
C GLN A 296 6.54 17.91 1.44
N LEU A 297 7.40 16.98 1.86
CA LEU A 297 8.36 16.33 0.97
C LEU A 297 7.68 15.59 -0.19
N TRP A 298 6.57 14.90 0.07
CA TRP A 298 5.79 14.21 -0.98
C TRP A 298 5.09 15.18 -1.95
N LEU A 299 4.60 16.32 -1.46
CA LEU A 299 4.09 17.40 -2.31
C LEU A 299 5.18 17.95 -3.23
N ASP A 300 6.40 18.18 -2.70
CA ASP A 300 7.52 18.70 -3.47
C ASP A 300 8.04 17.69 -4.52
N ILE A 301 8.17 16.40 -4.14
CA ILE A 301 8.63 15.32 -5.05
C ILE A 301 7.62 15.08 -6.18
N THR A 302 6.32 15.07 -5.87
CA THR A 302 5.26 14.75 -6.85
C THR A 302 4.63 15.98 -7.49
N ALA A 303 5.21 17.17 -7.32
CA ALA A 303 4.71 18.44 -7.87
C ALA A 303 4.59 18.47 -9.40
N SER A 304 5.28 17.56 -10.11
CA SER A 304 5.21 17.42 -11.57
C SER A 304 4.18 16.38 -12.05
N PHE A 305 3.53 15.65 -11.13
CA PHE A 305 2.58 14.58 -11.45
C PHE A 305 1.16 15.16 -11.53
N HIS A 306 0.34 14.63 -12.42
CA HIS A 306 -0.98 15.17 -12.77
C HIS A 306 -2.09 14.54 -11.92
N TRP A 307 -1.96 14.67 -10.60
CA TRP A 307 -2.94 14.13 -9.65
C TRP A 307 -4.32 14.80 -9.82
N PRO A 308 -5.43 14.02 -9.76
CA PRO A 308 -6.78 14.59 -9.76
C PRO A 308 -7.02 15.38 -8.47
N SER A 309 -7.72 16.51 -8.58
CA SER A 309 -7.99 17.41 -7.44
C SER A 309 -9.11 16.91 -6.52
N GLU A 310 -10.02 16.10 -7.05
CA GLU A 310 -11.14 15.49 -6.31
C GLU A 310 -11.22 13.98 -6.61
N PRO A 311 -11.84 13.16 -5.75
CA PRO A 311 -12.09 11.76 -6.06
C PRO A 311 -12.96 11.63 -7.32
N ASN A 312 -12.57 10.77 -8.26
CA ASN A 312 -13.37 10.52 -9.46
C ASN A 312 -14.77 9.96 -9.10
N TRP A 313 -15.79 10.82 -9.13
CA TRP A 313 -17.19 10.45 -9.21
C TRP A 313 -17.56 10.24 -10.68
N MET A 314 -17.11 9.12 -11.26
CA MET A 314 -17.59 8.76 -12.61
C MET A 314 -19.09 8.47 -12.56
N GLU A 315 -19.87 9.40 -13.13
CA GLU A 315 -21.26 9.12 -13.49
C GLU A 315 -21.26 7.98 -14.52
N ASN A 316 -21.80 6.82 -14.14
CA ASN A 316 -21.92 5.63 -14.99
C ASN A 316 -22.98 5.79 -16.11
N THR A 317 -22.95 6.93 -16.81
CA THR A 317 -23.80 7.26 -17.96
C THR A 317 -22.99 7.43 -19.26
N ALA A 318 -21.86 6.73 -19.37
CA ALA A 318 -21.14 6.56 -20.64
C ALA A 318 -21.70 5.40 -21.49
N SER A 319 -23.02 5.26 -21.56
CA SER A 319 -23.66 4.36 -22.54
C SER A 319 -24.01 5.14 -23.81
N SER A 320 -23.17 4.98 -24.83
CA SER A 320 -23.50 5.03 -26.26
C SER A 320 -24.57 6.05 -26.71
N THR A 321 -24.17 7.24 -27.16
CA THR A 321 -24.80 7.86 -28.36
C THR A 321 -23.99 9.01 -28.97
N HIS A 322 -24.04 9.10 -30.29
CA HIS A 322 -23.45 10.14 -31.13
C HIS A 322 -23.64 11.58 -30.61
N SER A 323 -22.55 12.37 -30.60
CA SER A 323 -22.66 13.83 -30.58
C SER A 323 -23.02 14.37 -31.97
N TYR A 324 -24.11 15.13 -32.05
CA TYR A 324 -24.39 16.04 -33.16
C TYR A 324 -24.34 17.48 -32.63
N ASP A 325 -23.27 18.17 -33.03
CA ASP A 325 -23.08 19.60 -33.27
C ASP A 325 -24.06 20.67 -32.70
N SER A 326 -23.46 21.64 -31.99
CA SER A 326 -23.82 23.07 -31.87
C SER A 326 -25.19 23.54 -31.29
N ARG A 327 -25.13 24.19 -30.10
CA ARG A 327 -25.18 25.68 -29.96
C ARG A 327 -24.95 26.18 -28.51
N PRO A 328 -24.52 27.44 -28.29
CA PRO A 328 -24.15 27.98 -26.97
C PRO A 328 -25.21 28.93 -26.34
N GLU A 329 -24.87 29.39 -25.12
CA GLU A 329 -25.43 30.51 -24.33
C GLU A 329 -26.74 30.29 -23.55
N ALA A 330 -26.61 30.22 -22.22
CA ALA A 330 -27.24 31.17 -21.27
C ALA A 330 -26.67 31.00 -19.85
N ASP A 331 -26.19 32.10 -19.24
CA ASP A 331 -25.73 32.11 -17.84
C ASP A 331 -26.89 31.96 -16.85
N PHE A 332 -26.74 31.11 -15.84
CA PHE A 332 -27.41 31.30 -14.54
C PHE A 332 -26.48 30.93 -13.38
N HIS A 333 -26.18 31.96 -12.60
CA HIS A 333 -25.38 31.92 -11.38
C HIS A 333 -26.31 31.61 -10.20
N PHE A 334 -26.08 30.55 -9.41
CA PHE A 334 -26.06 30.62 -7.94
C PHE A 334 -25.62 29.32 -7.24
N SER A 335 -25.22 29.50 -5.99
CA SER A 335 -24.62 28.56 -5.05
C SER A 335 -25.62 27.67 -4.28
N ALA A 336 -25.04 26.87 -3.38
CA ALA A 336 -25.63 26.21 -2.21
C ALA A 336 -26.14 24.77 -2.42
N PHE A 337 -25.34 23.83 -1.90
CA PHE A 337 -25.85 22.70 -1.14
C PHE A 337 -26.87 23.21 -0.11
N ASP A 338 -28.06 22.64 -0.08
CA ASP A 338 -28.75 22.39 1.19
C ASP A 338 -29.73 21.21 1.07
N THR A 339 -30.06 20.61 2.21
CA THR A 339 -30.67 19.28 2.33
C THR A 339 -32.14 19.38 2.77
N LEU A 340 -32.87 18.24 2.72
CA LEU A 340 -34.20 18.00 3.32
C LEU A 340 -35.41 18.55 2.51
N HIS A 341 -36.62 17.99 2.55
CA HIS A 341 -37.20 16.94 3.40
C HIS A 341 -38.31 16.15 2.66
N THR A 342 -38.59 14.92 3.13
CA THR A 342 -39.82 14.09 2.97
C THR A 342 -41.07 14.68 2.26
N ASP A 343 -41.64 13.95 1.28
CA ASP A 343 -42.91 13.19 1.42
C ASP A 343 -43.49 12.72 0.07
N THR A 344 -43.59 11.40 -0.16
CA THR A 344 -44.74 10.73 -0.84
C THR A 344 -44.61 9.21 -0.77
N ARG A 345 -45.21 8.58 0.27
CA ARG A 345 -45.52 7.14 0.28
C ARG A 345 -47.03 6.95 0.32
N LYS A 346 -47.68 6.92 -0.86
CA LYS A 346 -49.04 6.39 -1.09
C LYS A 346 -49.38 6.45 -2.58
N LEU A 347 -50.26 5.53 -3.02
CA LEU A 347 -50.62 5.25 -4.42
C LEU A 347 -49.44 4.54 -5.15
N LEU A 348 -49.54 3.29 -5.63
CA LEU A 348 -50.72 2.48 -5.93
C LEU A 348 -50.67 1.06 -5.32
N SER A 349 -51.81 0.59 -4.84
CA SER A 349 -52.09 -0.82 -4.56
C SER A 349 -53.57 -1.12 -4.79
N LYS A 350 -53.92 -1.75 -5.92
CA LYS A 350 -55.18 -2.46 -6.19
C LYS A 350 -54.98 -3.25 -7.50
N GLU A 351 -55.11 -4.58 -7.48
CA GLU A 351 -56.27 -5.36 -7.96
C GLU A 351 -56.31 -5.50 -9.51
N LEU A 352 -56.63 -6.63 -10.16
CA LEU A 352 -57.13 -7.97 -9.75
C LEU A 352 -57.04 -8.94 -10.97
N THR A 353 -57.11 -10.27 -10.76
CA THR A 353 -57.68 -11.34 -11.66
C THR A 353 -57.14 -11.52 -13.11
N ASP A 354 -57.27 -12.64 -13.83
CA ASP A 354 -57.54 -14.08 -13.59
C ASP A 354 -57.24 -14.85 -14.91
N GLU A 355 -57.25 -16.20 -14.87
CA GLU A 355 -57.63 -17.10 -16.00
C GLU A 355 -56.72 -17.14 -17.29
N ASP A 356 -56.53 -18.27 -18.02
CA ASP A 356 -56.92 -19.67 -17.83
C ASP A 356 -56.07 -20.65 -18.70
N GLN A 357 -56.19 -21.96 -18.44
CA GLN A 357 -56.19 -23.15 -19.34
C GLN A 357 -55.72 -23.07 -20.84
N SER A 358 -55.22 -24.12 -21.53
CA SER A 358 -54.94 -25.55 -21.25
C SER A 358 -54.38 -26.27 -22.51
N LYS A 359 -54.10 -27.60 -22.40
CA LYS A 359 -54.09 -28.67 -23.44
C LYS A 359 -52.80 -29.01 -24.22
N ALA A 360 -52.24 -30.18 -23.85
CA ALA A 360 -51.82 -31.26 -24.78
C ALA A 360 -53.06 -32.08 -25.24
N PRO A 361 -53.04 -33.12 -26.12
CA PRO A 361 -51.98 -34.13 -26.42
C PRO A 361 -51.75 -34.32 -27.96
N SER A 362 -51.36 -35.44 -28.62
CA SER A 362 -51.19 -36.89 -28.27
C SER A 362 -50.38 -37.71 -29.31
N THR A 363 -49.82 -38.85 -28.84
CA THR A 363 -49.66 -40.18 -29.51
C THR A 363 -48.69 -40.44 -30.69
N ASP A 364 -47.85 -41.47 -30.44
CA ASP A 364 -47.48 -42.64 -31.28
C ASP A 364 -46.51 -42.58 -32.49
N LYS A 365 -45.31 -43.16 -32.23
CA LYS A 365 -44.72 -44.37 -32.87
C LYS A 365 -43.60 -44.32 -33.93
N ASP A 366 -42.59 -45.13 -33.59
CA ASP A 366 -41.79 -46.06 -34.42
C ASP A 366 -40.51 -45.63 -35.19
N VAL A 367 -39.37 -46.04 -34.59
CA VAL A 367 -38.32 -46.91 -35.18
C VAL A 367 -37.19 -46.32 -36.08
N LYS A 368 -35.97 -46.40 -35.53
CA LYS A 368 -34.63 -46.74 -36.11
C LYS A 368 -33.57 -45.67 -36.48
N ASP A 369 -32.38 -45.98 -35.95
CA ASP A 369 -31.01 -45.93 -36.48
C ASP A 369 -30.24 -44.59 -36.70
N ASP A 370 -29.01 -44.64 -36.18
CA ASP A 370 -27.75 -44.00 -36.61
C ASP A 370 -27.32 -42.55 -36.26
N VAL A 371 -26.28 -42.51 -35.40
CA VAL A 371 -25.04 -41.70 -35.48
C VAL A 371 -25.08 -40.17 -35.22
N LYS A 372 -24.67 -39.82 -33.98
CA LYS A 372 -23.83 -38.67 -33.56
C LYS A 372 -23.90 -37.33 -34.32
N SER A 373 -24.44 -36.30 -33.67
CA SER A 373 -23.73 -35.01 -33.49
C SER A 373 -24.49 -34.07 -32.52
N ASP A 374 -24.03 -33.97 -31.27
CA ASP A 374 -24.63 -33.05 -30.30
C ASP A 374 -24.14 -31.62 -30.53
N THR A 375 -25.08 -30.72 -30.87
CA THR A 375 -24.87 -29.27 -30.96
C THR A 375 -25.99 -28.53 -30.25
N SER A 376 -25.87 -28.33 -28.93
CA SER A 376 -26.55 -27.25 -28.18
C SER A 376 -26.12 -27.24 -26.72
N ASP A 377 -25.06 -26.50 -26.39
CA ASP A 377 -24.67 -26.28 -24.98
C ASP A 377 -23.89 -24.95 -24.81
N THR A 378 -24.50 -23.85 -25.26
CA THR A 378 -23.91 -22.48 -25.22
C THR A 378 -24.82 -21.41 -24.61
N THR A 379 -26.05 -21.76 -24.21
CA THR A 379 -27.01 -20.81 -23.62
C THR A 379 -26.87 -20.72 -22.11
N ASP A 380 -26.76 -21.85 -21.41
CA ASP A 380 -26.78 -21.89 -19.93
C ASP A 380 -25.47 -21.37 -19.30
N LYS A 381 -24.35 -21.40 -20.04
CA LYS A 381 -23.08 -20.79 -19.60
C LYS A 381 -23.09 -19.26 -19.65
N ARG A 382 -23.98 -18.62 -20.42
CA ARG A 382 -24.09 -17.15 -20.47
C ARG A 382 -24.85 -16.58 -19.27
N ILE A 383 -25.79 -17.34 -18.70
CA ILE A 383 -26.57 -16.91 -17.53
C ILE A 383 -25.71 -16.99 -16.26
N LEU A 384 -24.79 -17.96 -16.17
CA LEU A 384 -23.81 -18.07 -15.08
C LEU A 384 -22.61 -17.11 -15.19
N SER A 385 -22.37 -16.48 -16.34
CA SER A 385 -21.30 -15.48 -16.50
C SER A 385 -21.73 -14.04 -16.17
N GLN A 386 -23.03 -13.77 -15.99
CA GLN A 386 -23.56 -12.44 -15.62
C GLN A 386 -23.88 -12.30 -14.13
N THR A 387 -23.47 -13.27 -13.30
CA THR A 387 -23.53 -13.18 -11.83
C THR A 387 -22.18 -12.92 -11.16
N ILE A 388 -21.14 -12.66 -11.97
CA ILE A 388 -19.80 -12.21 -11.55
C ILE A 388 -19.55 -10.79 -12.08
N GLU A 389 -20.59 -9.95 -12.06
CA GLU A 389 -20.46 -8.51 -12.28
C GLU A 389 -20.11 -7.85 -10.92
N ASP A 390 -19.00 -7.11 -10.91
CA ASP A 390 -18.57 -6.12 -9.91
C ASP A 390 -18.09 -6.60 -8.50
N GLU A 391 -17.22 -7.61 -8.42
CA GLU A 391 -16.28 -7.73 -7.28
C GLU A 391 -15.01 -6.91 -7.56
N PHE A 392 -14.63 -6.02 -6.64
CA PHE A 392 -13.49 -5.11 -6.81
C PHE A 392 -12.15 -5.88 -6.79
N ASP A 393 -11.32 -5.67 -7.81
CA ASP A 393 -9.94 -6.14 -7.85
C ASP A 393 -8.97 -5.04 -7.41
N GLU A 394 -8.45 -5.13 -6.19
CA GLU A 394 -7.42 -4.22 -5.69
C GLU A 394 -6.05 -4.39 -6.40
N GLY A 395 -5.92 -5.41 -7.24
CA GLY A 395 -4.72 -5.71 -8.01
C GLY A 395 -3.63 -6.44 -7.20
N PRO A 396 -2.60 -6.98 -7.88
CA PRO A 396 -1.63 -7.89 -7.27
C PRO A 396 -0.79 -7.22 -6.17
N PHE A 397 -0.50 -5.93 -6.29
CA PHE A 397 0.31 -5.20 -5.30
C PHE A 397 -0.44 -4.98 -3.98
N PHE A 398 -1.68 -4.47 -4.00
CA PHE A 398 -2.46 -4.36 -2.76
C PHE A 398 -2.82 -5.72 -2.16
N LYS A 399 -3.10 -6.74 -2.99
CA LYS A 399 -3.27 -8.13 -2.52
C LYS A 399 -2.05 -8.62 -1.74
N MET A 400 -0.84 -8.32 -2.23
CA MET A 400 0.42 -8.64 -1.55
C MET A 400 0.57 -7.86 -0.25
N ILE A 401 0.44 -6.53 -0.29
CA ILE A 401 0.55 -5.65 0.90
C ILE A 401 -0.40 -6.11 2.00
N PHE A 402 -1.68 -6.30 1.70
CA PHE A 402 -2.65 -6.76 2.70
C PHE A 402 -2.40 -8.21 3.15
N LYS A 403 -1.99 -9.12 2.25
CA LYS A 403 -1.64 -10.51 2.61
C LYS A 403 -0.45 -10.56 3.58
N LEU A 404 0.57 -9.73 3.37
CA LEU A 404 1.67 -9.56 4.31
C LEU A 404 1.20 -8.92 5.61
N LEU A 405 0.33 -7.91 5.55
CA LEU A 405 -0.15 -7.20 6.75
C LEU A 405 -0.91 -8.15 7.69
N SER A 406 -1.81 -9.01 7.17
CA SER A 406 -2.46 -10.03 8.02
C SER A 406 -1.53 -11.14 8.54
N ARG A 407 -0.35 -11.31 7.93
CA ARG A 407 0.71 -12.22 8.43
C ARG A 407 1.68 -11.52 9.38
N MET A 408 1.47 -10.24 9.72
CA MET A 408 2.31 -9.49 10.66
C MET A 408 2.66 -10.28 11.93
N PRO A 409 1.71 -10.92 12.64
CA PRO A 409 1.99 -11.73 13.85
C PRO A 409 2.87 -12.98 13.63
N ASP A 410 3.10 -13.40 12.38
CA ASP A 410 3.82 -14.63 12.00
C ASP A 410 5.11 -14.36 11.20
N GLN A 411 5.53 -13.09 11.05
CA GLN A 411 6.69 -12.70 10.25
C GLN A 411 7.67 -11.81 11.04
N PRO A 412 8.95 -11.69 10.62
CA PRO A 412 9.95 -10.95 11.37
C PRO A 412 9.64 -9.46 11.50
N TYR A 413 10.06 -8.87 12.62
CA TYR A 413 9.97 -7.43 12.89
C TYR A 413 10.45 -6.54 11.73
N GLN A 414 11.58 -6.87 11.10
CA GLN A 414 12.14 -6.09 9.98
C GLN A 414 11.23 -6.06 8.75
N VAL A 415 10.56 -7.19 8.43
CA VAL A 415 9.57 -7.26 7.33
C VAL A 415 8.35 -6.42 7.67
N ASN A 416 7.90 -6.45 8.92
CA ASN A 416 6.80 -5.63 9.41
C ASN A 416 7.09 -4.13 9.31
N LEU A 417 8.28 -3.68 9.69
CA LEU A 417 8.70 -2.27 9.57
C LEU A 417 8.71 -1.75 8.13
N HIS A 418 9.30 -2.51 7.20
CA HIS A 418 9.36 -2.07 5.79
C HIS A 418 7.96 -2.10 5.15
N LEU A 419 7.12 -3.06 5.52
CA LEU A 419 5.73 -3.11 5.09
C LEU A 419 4.92 -1.90 5.56
N THR A 420 5.03 -1.51 6.84
CA THR A 420 4.34 -0.32 7.35
C THR A 420 4.89 0.96 6.73
N SER A 421 6.22 1.09 6.59
CA SER A 421 6.86 2.21 5.89
C SER A 421 6.31 2.41 4.46
N ILE A 422 6.18 1.33 3.68
CA ILE A 422 5.58 1.37 2.35
C ILE A 422 4.15 1.90 2.41
N ILE A 423 3.31 1.37 3.32
CA ILE A 423 1.91 1.81 3.42
C ILE A 423 1.81 3.28 3.86
N SER A 424 2.63 3.73 4.81
CA SER A 424 2.69 5.14 5.24
C SER A 424 3.10 6.07 4.09
N LYS A 425 4.08 5.68 3.27
CA LYS A 425 4.47 6.41 2.05
C LYS A 425 3.34 6.47 1.02
N LEU A 426 2.60 5.38 0.82
CA LEU A 426 1.40 5.38 -0.04
C LEU A 426 0.27 6.25 0.52
N ALA A 427 0.08 6.26 1.84
CA ALA A 427 -0.90 7.10 2.53
C ALA A 427 -0.54 8.60 2.44
N LEU A 428 0.76 8.93 2.41
CA LEU A 428 1.28 10.28 2.23
C LEU A 428 1.12 10.83 0.80
N LEU A 429 1.04 10.00 -0.24
CA LEU A 429 0.84 10.48 -1.62
C LEU A 429 -0.37 11.42 -1.73
N PRO A 430 -0.28 12.58 -2.41
CA PRO A 430 -1.38 13.55 -2.53
C PRO A 430 -2.43 13.14 -3.59
N HIS A 431 -2.86 11.87 -3.57
CA HIS A 431 -3.88 11.33 -4.47
C HIS A 431 -5.22 11.07 -3.75
N PRO A 432 -6.36 11.64 -4.20
CA PRO A 432 -7.61 11.64 -3.45
C PRO A 432 -8.24 10.25 -3.29
N ASN A 433 -8.31 9.44 -4.37
CA ASN A 433 -8.85 8.07 -4.24
C ASN A 433 -7.96 7.16 -3.40
N LEU A 434 -6.66 7.45 -3.30
CA LEU A 434 -5.72 6.66 -2.48
C LEU A 434 -5.82 7.03 -1.01
N HIS A 435 -5.98 8.32 -0.72
CA HIS A 435 -6.37 8.80 0.61
C HIS A 435 -7.70 8.15 1.03
N GLU A 436 -8.73 8.14 0.18
CA GLU A 436 -9.99 7.49 0.49
C GLU A 436 -9.82 5.97 0.76
N PHE A 437 -9.10 5.25 -0.10
CA PHE A 437 -8.96 3.78 0.03
C PHE A 437 -8.13 3.33 1.24
N LEU A 438 -7.10 4.10 1.64
CA LEU A 438 -6.22 3.74 2.77
C LEU A 438 -6.64 4.39 4.09
N LEU A 439 -7.07 5.65 4.08
CA LEU A 439 -7.23 6.48 5.28
C LEU A 439 -8.69 6.74 5.68
N ASN A 440 -9.70 6.27 4.94
CA ASN A 440 -11.10 6.33 5.38
C ASN A 440 -11.57 5.01 6.04
N PRO A 441 -11.68 4.94 7.38
CA PRO A 441 -12.14 3.74 8.09
C PRO A 441 -13.62 3.43 7.84
N ASN A 442 -14.39 4.46 7.47
CA ASN A 442 -15.85 4.41 7.32
C ASN A 442 -16.27 4.25 5.84
N LEU A 443 -15.34 3.89 4.96
CA LEU A 443 -15.55 3.73 3.53
C LEU A 443 -16.65 2.67 3.26
N PRO A 444 -17.80 3.02 2.66
CA PRO A 444 -18.81 2.04 2.32
C PRO A 444 -18.33 1.22 1.11
N THR A 445 -17.89 -0.02 1.38
CA THR A 445 -17.32 -0.90 0.36
C THR A 445 -18.32 -1.92 -0.19
N SER A 446 -18.03 -2.48 -1.36
CA SER A 446 -18.73 -3.68 -1.82
C SER A 446 -18.43 -4.89 -0.91
N LYS A 447 -19.19 -5.98 -1.10
CA LYS A 447 -18.98 -7.22 -0.33
C LYS A 447 -17.61 -7.77 -0.67
N ASN A 448 -16.92 -8.33 0.33
CA ASN A 448 -15.56 -8.86 0.27
C ASN A 448 -14.43 -7.86 0.01
N THR A 449 -14.70 -6.57 -0.27
CA THR A 449 -13.59 -5.59 -0.45
C THR A 449 -12.74 -5.52 0.80
N ARG A 450 -11.44 -5.74 0.61
CA ARG A 450 -10.45 -5.62 1.68
C ARG A 450 -9.91 -4.19 1.72
N THR A 451 -9.97 -3.58 2.89
CA THR A 451 -9.37 -2.26 3.14
C THR A 451 -8.21 -2.37 4.12
N LEU A 452 -7.39 -1.33 4.20
CA LEU A 452 -6.35 -1.20 5.21
C LEU A 452 -6.96 -1.33 6.61
N PHE A 453 -7.99 -0.53 6.91
CA PHE A 453 -8.61 -0.48 8.23
C PHE A 453 -9.19 -1.84 8.69
N LYS A 454 -9.96 -2.53 7.83
CA LYS A 454 -10.49 -3.87 8.15
C LYS A 454 -9.37 -4.87 8.44
N THR A 455 -8.27 -4.78 7.69
CA THR A 455 -7.08 -5.62 7.90
C THR A 455 -6.41 -5.32 9.26
N LEU A 456 -6.30 -4.04 9.66
CA LEU A 456 -5.77 -3.64 10.96
C LEU A 456 -6.64 -4.14 12.12
N GLN A 457 -7.97 -4.01 12.00
CA GLN A 457 -8.92 -4.53 13.00
C GLN A 457 -8.78 -6.05 13.19
N ASP A 458 -8.62 -6.83 12.11
CA ASP A 458 -8.42 -8.27 12.18
C ASP A 458 -7.10 -8.68 12.88
N ILE A 459 -6.03 -7.92 12.67
CA ILE A 459 -4.74 -8.14 13.35
C ILE A 459 -4.86 -7.77 14.83
N ALA A 460 -5.45 -6.61 15.15
CA ALA A 460 -5.70 -6.17 16.51
C ALA A 460 -6.55 -7.19 17.29
N ARG A 461 -7.57 -7.78 16.65
CA ARG A 461 -8.37 -8.88 17.19
C ARG A 461 -7.54 -10.10 17.53
N ARG A 462 -6.67 -10.51 16.60
CA ARG A 462 -5.79 -11.67 16.81
C ARG A 462 -4.82 -11.44 17.97
N LEU A 463 -4.13 -10.30 17.99
CA LEU A 463 -3.18 -9.93 19.04
C LEU A 463 -3.87 -9.82 20.42
N THR A 464 -5.07 -9.21 20.47
CA THR A 464 -5.89 -9.11 21.70
C THR A 464 -6.31 -10.47 22.26
N LEU A 465 -6.56 -11.46 21.38
CA LEU A 465 -6.91 -12.82 21.80
C LEU A 465 -5.71 -13.67 22.20
N GLU A 466 -4.53 -13.44 21.61
CA GLU A 466 -3.34 -14.28 21.79
C GLU A 466 -2.40 -13.79 22.90
N ILE A 467 -2.06 -12.48 22.93
CA ILE A 467 -1.06 -11.94 23.86
C ILE A 467 -1.44 -12.13 25.34
N PRO A 468 -2.69 -11.92 25.80
CA PRO A 468 -3.06 -12.14 27.21
C PRO A 468 -2.93 -13.59 27.69
N ARG A 469 -2.79 -14.57 26.78
CA ARG A 469 -2.55 -15.99 27.12
C ARG A 469 -1.10 -16.22 27.61
N MET A 470 -0.19 -15.30 27.32
CA MET A 470 1.20 -15.36 27.76
C MET A 470 1.33 -14.97 29.24
N LYS A 471 2.15 -15.72 29.99
CA LYS A 471 2.45 -15.40 31.39
C LYS A 471 3.23 -14.09 31.47
N ASN A 472 2.81 -13.18 32.33
CA ASN A 472 3.42 -11.86 32.53
C ASN A 472 3.47 -10.98 31.27
N TYR A 473 2.53 -11.13 30.32
CA TYR A 473 2.54 -10.44 29.02
C TYR A 473 2.82 -8.94 29.13
N LYS A 474 2.23 -8.21 30.09
CA LYS A 474 2.47 -6.77 30.29
C LYS A 474 3.96 -6.42 30.52
N LYS A 475 4.69 -7.28 31.25
CA LYS A 475 6.13 -7.10 31.44
C LYS A 475 6.93 -7.47 30.19
N ILE A 476 6.45 -8.42 29.39
CA ILE A 476 7.09 -8.79 28.13
C ILE A 476 6.96 -7.62 27.14
N ILE A 477 5.75 -7.04 26.99
CA ILE A 477 5.52 -5.87 26.14
C ILE A 477 6.44 -4.71 26.53
N GLU A 478 6.49 -4.36 27.82
CA GLU A 478 7.35 -3.29 28.33
C GLU A 478 8.84 -3.56 28.04
N ASN A 479 9.32 -4.76 28.35
CA ASN A 479 10.71 -5.15 28.08
C ASN A 479 11.02 -5.09 26.57
N THR A 480 10.14 -5.60 25.71
CA THR A 480 10.35 -5.62 24.26
C THR A 480 10.32 -4.22 23.67
N ARG A 481 9.43 -3.32 24.12
CA ARG A 481 9.47 -1.91 23.68
C ARG A 481 10.78 -1.24 24.09
N GLN A 482 11.24 -1.43 25.32
CA GLN A 482 12.54 -0.90 25.77
C GLN A 482 13.72 -1.43 24.95
N GLN A 483 13.69 -2.70 24.52
CA GLN A 483 14.72 -3.29 23.67
C GLN A 483 14.69 -2.73 22.23
N LEU A 484 13.50 -2.63 21.62
CA LEU A 484 13.34 -2.08 20.27
C LEU A 484 13.76 -0.60 20.20
N MET A 485 13.50 0.16 21.27
CA MET A 485 13.86 1.58 21.37
C MET A 485 15.33 1.83 21.77
N SER A 486 16.11 0.80 22.14
CA SER A 486 17.48 1.00 22.64
C SER A 486 18.57 1.01 21.56
N GLU A 487 18.21 0.81 20.28
CA GLU A 487 19.13 0.69 19.13
C GLU A 487 20.30 -0.31 19.34
N ASP A 488 20.16 -1.24 20.28
CA ASP A 488 21.25 -2.16 20.65
C ASP A 488 21.30 -3.34 19.65
N PRO A 489 22.40 -3.51 18.88
CA PRO A 489 22.55 -4.63 17.95
C PRO A 489 22.50 -6.00 18.63
N SER A 490 22.59 -6.07 19.96
CA SER A 490 22.40 -7.31 20.72
C SER A 490 20.98 -7.88 20.59
N TYR A 491 19.97 -7.06 20.25
CA TYR A 491 18.59 -7.51 20.10
C TYR A 491 18.44 -8.51 18.96
N ASP A 492 18.89 -8.18 17.74
CA ASP A 492 18.81 -9.05 16.56
C ASP A 492 19.62 -10.36 16.72
N ILE A 493 20.57 -10.39 17.65
CA ILE A 493 21.39 -11.56 17.99
C ILE A 493 20.69 -12.45 19.03
N SER A 494 19.71 -11.92 19.77
CA SER A 494 19.20 -12.56 21.00
C SER A 494 18.35 -13.81 20.76
N GLY A 495 17.74 -13.99 19.58
CA GLY A 495 17.02 -15.20 19.17
C GLY A 495 15.67 -15.46 19.86
N ASP A 496 15.51 -15.03 21.12
CA ASP A 496 14.27 -15.09 21.92
C ASP A 496 13.28 -13.97 21.53
N HIS A 497 13.07 -13.79 20.23
CA HIS A 497 12.12 -12.82 19.65
C HIS A 497 10.67 -13.23 19.94
N ASN A 498 9.81 -12.25 20.20
CA ASN A 498 8.39 -12.46 20.41
C ASN A 498 7.59 -11.72 19.34
N GLN A 499 7.46 -12.38 18.18
CA GLN A 499 6.78 -11.85 16.99
C GLN A 499 5.38 -11.28 17.28
N LEU A 500 4.62 -11.84 18.23
CA LEU A 500 3.32 -11.30 18.63
C LEU A 500 3.44 -9.94 19.32
N VAL A 501 4.42 -9.77 20.21
CA VAL A 501 4.66 -8.52 20.94
C VAL A 501 5.35 -7.48 20.06
N GLU A 502 6.30 -7.89 19.22
CA GLU A 502 6.89 -7.04 18.17
C GLU A 502 5.80 -6.51 17.24
N SER A 503 4.88 -7.38 16.79
CA SER A 503 3.74 -7.00 15.96
C SER A 503 2.75 -6.07 16.66
N LEU A 504 2.54 -6.23 17.96
CA LEU A 504 1.72 -5.30 18.76
C LEU A 504 2.33 -3.90 18.75
N ILE A 505 3.64 -3.80 18.96
CA ILE A 505 4.35 -2.51 18.99
C ILE A 505 4.35 -1.87 17.60
N VAL A 506 4.66 -2.64 16.53
CA VAL A 506 4.59 -2.11 15.15
C VAL A 506 3.17 -1.65 14.80
N LEU A 507 2.13 -2.41 15.16
CA LEU A 507 0.75 -2.01 14.93
C LEU A 507 0.37 -0.75 15.72
N GLU A 508 0.81 -0.63 16.97
CA GLU A 508 0.59 0.55 17.82
C GLU A 508 1.18 1.81 17.19
N GLU A 509 2.47 1.79 16.83
CA GLU A 509 3.14 2.96 16.26
C GLU A 509 2.64 3.29 14.85
N PHE A 510 2.35 2.28 14.02
CA PHE A 510 1.78 2.47 12.67
C PHE A 510 0.38 3.08 12.71
N CYS A 511 -0.46 2.71 13.69
CA CYS A 511 -1.77 3.35 13.88
C CYS A 511 -1.65 4.83 14.29
N LYS A 512 -0.64 5.21 15.10
CA LYS A 512 -0.34 6.62 15.41
C LYS A 512 0.10 7.38 14.16
N GLU A 513 0.98 6.79 13.36
CA GLU A 513 1.45 7.38 12.10
C GLU A 513 0.32 7.61 11.09
N LEU A 514 -0.52 6.60 10.83
CA LEU A 514 -1.69 6.73 9.92
C LEU A 514 -2.67 7.80 10.38
N ALA A 515 -2.93 7.89 11.70
CA ALA A 515 -3.80 8.92 12.26
C ALA A 515 -3.23 10.33 12.03
N ALA A 516 -1.92 10.51 12.25
CA ALA A 516 -1.23 11.78 11.99
C ALA A 516 -1.20 12.15 10.50
N ILE A 517 -0.96 11.19 9.60
CA ILE A 517 -1.03 11.40 8.15
C ILE A 517 -2.44 11.83 7.72
N ALA A 518 -3.49 11.18 8.24
CA ALA A 518 -4.88 11.56 7.96
C ALA A 518 -5.17 13.01 8.40
N PHE A 519 -4.73 13.38 9.62
CA PHE A 519 -4.88 14.72 10.18
C PHE A 519 -4.18 15.80 9.33
N VAL A 520 -2.89 15.61 9.03
CA VAL A 520 -2.07 16.55 8.23
C VAL A 520 -2.67 16.76 6.83
N LYS A 521 -3.14 15.69 6.18
CA LYS A 521 -3.76 15.79 4.85
C LYS A 521 -5.09 16.55 4.91
N TYR A 522 -5.90 16.33 5.94
CA TYR A 522 -7.13 17.09 6.18
C TYR A 522 -6.84 18.59 6.42
N GLN A 523 -5.84 18.91 7.25
CA GLN A 523 -5.38 20.27 7.52
C GLN A 523 -4.95 20.97 6.22
N HIS A 524 -4.15 20.30 5.38
CA HIS A 524 -3.69 20.83 4.09
C HIS A 524 -4.85 21.12 3.12
N ILE A 525 -5.82 20.20 3.00
CA ILE A 525 -7.03 20.39 2.18
C ILE A 525 -7.79 21.65 2.63
N ILE A 526 -7.96 21.86 3.93
CA ILE A 526 -8.61 23.07 4.46
C ILE A 526 -7.82 24.34 4.13
N HIS A 527 -6.50 24.32 4.25
CA HIS A 527 -5.67 25.47 3.89
C HIS A 527 -5.71 25.80 2.39
N MET A 528 -5.86 24.80 1.52
CA MET A 528 -6.00 25.00 0.06
C MET A 528 -7.38 25.53 -0.36
N HIS A 529 -8.41 25.37 0.48
CA HIS A 529 -9.76 25.92 0.24
C HIS A 529 -10.02 27.28 0.93
N ARG A 530 -9.00 27.90 1.55
CA ARG A 530 -9.06 29.24 2.17
C ARG A 530 -8.45 30.32 1.26
#